data_AF-A0A0J9E785-F1
#
_entry.id   AF-A0A0J9E785-F1
#
_cell.length_a   1.000
_cell.length_b   1.000
_cell.length_c   1.000
_cell.angle_alpha   90.00
_cell.angle_beta   90.00
_cell.angle_gamma   90.00
#
_symmetry.space_group_name_H-M   'P 1'
#
loop_
_entity.id
_entity.type
_entity.pdbx_description
1 polymer ?
#
loop_
_entity_poly.entity_id
_entity_poly.type
_entity_poly.pdbx_seq_one_letter_code
_entity_poly.pdbx_strand_id
1 'polypeptide(L)'
;MPENLGSVTFIQSNVMDFNQSTFDVSVILGLLYHLTLEDQIKLMGKVPKTAVLVLDTQVHHSSLVQHDASAARGFDTGNVVKKKNYEGVIFPEGDNPMASIENPTSWWHTPNSLRTLLREAGFVEAITVGEPYVSKYGGREWIVARKAGTFSTI
;
A
#
# COMPACT_ATOMS: atom_id res chain seq x y z
N MET A 1 10.17 8.71 23.48
CA MET A 1 10.89 8.80 22.19
C MET A 1 12.27 9.37 22.48
N PRO A 2 13.34 8.91 21.82
CA PRO A 2 14.67 9.48 22.01
C PRO A 2 14.65 10.99 21.74
N GLU A 3 15.30 11.76 22.60
CA GLU A 3 15.13 13.22 22.69
C GLU A 3 15.88 14.01 21.61
N ASN A 4 16.73 13.37 20.81
CA ASN A 4 17.52 14.08 19.79
C ASN A 4 17.72 13.23 18.52
N LEU A 5 16.75 13.30 17.61
CA LEU A 5 16.87 12.73 16.26
C LEU A 5 17.26 13.78 15.20
N GLY A 6 17.66 14.99 15.62
CA GLY A 6 18.25 16.06 14.78
C GLY A 6 17.35 16.58 13.65
N SER A 7 17.19 15.79 12.59
CA SER A 7 16.46 16.07 11.36
C SER A 7 15.12 15.35 11.24
N VAL A 8 14.75 14.50 12.21
CA VAL A 8 13.49 13.75 12.19
C VAL A 8 12.43 14.45 13.04
N THR A 9 11.32 14.81 12.39
CA THR A 9 10.13 15.36 13.04
C THR A 9 9.01 14.33 13.04
N PHE A 10 8.44 14.05 14.21
CA PHE A 10 7.24 13.22 14.31
C PHE A 10 5.99 14.10 14.26
N ILE A 11 5.03 13.73 13.43
CA ILE A 11 3.76 14.42 13.29
C ILE A 11 2.65 13.40 13.51
N GLN A 12 1.76 13.68 14.47
CA GLN A 12 0.52 12.92 14.62
C GLN A 12 -0.54 13.55 13.74
N SER A 13 -0.96 12.82 12.70
CA SER A 13 -1.99 13.27 11.75
C SER A 13 -2.69 12.05 11.15
N ASN A 14 -3.92 12.24 10.69
CA ASN A 14 -4.50 11.33 9.72
C ASN A 14 -3.72 11.47 8.39
N VAL A 15 -3.23 10.36 7.83
CA VAL A 15 -2.50 10.35 6.56
C VAL A 15 -3.38 10.84 5.39
N MET A 16 -4.69 10.67 5.52
CA MET A 16 -5.68 11.12 4.54
C MET A 16 -5.82 12.65 4.52
N ASP A 17 -5.42 13.34 5.58
CA ASP A 17 -5.50 14.81 5.70
C ASP A 17 -4.12 15.47 5.58
N PHE A 18 -3.04 14.73 5.83
CA PHE A 18 -1.68 15.25 5.78
C PHE A 18 -1.31 15.81 4.39
N ASN A 19 -0.75 17.02 4.35
CA ASN A 19 -0.27 17.62 3.11
C ASN A 19 1.11 17.06 2.74
N GLN A 20 1.17 16.35 1.62
CA GLN A 20 2.40 15.73 1.12
C GLN A 20 3.13 16.60 0.08
N SER A 21 2.58 17.76 -0.32
CA SER A 21 3.01 18.51 -1.51
C SER A 21 4.46 19.02 -1.48
N THR A 22 5.08 19.09 -0.30
CA THR A 22 6.42 19.64 -0.10
C THR A 22 7.51 18.57 -0.07
N PHE A 23 7.16 17.29 -0.18
CA PHE A 23 8.13 16.19 -0.07
C PHE A 23 8.51 15.64 -1.44
N ASP A 24 9.79 15.39 -1.64
CA ASP A 24 10.33 14.76 -2.85
C ASP A 24 10.27 13.22 -2.79
N VAL A 25 10.04 12.65 -1.61
CA VAL A 25 9.92 11.21 -1.40
C VAL A 25 8.76 10.91 -0.45
N SER A 26 7.88 10.01 -0.87
CA SER A 26 6.84 9.41 -0.02
C SER A 26 7.20 7.96 0.27
N VAL A 27 7.36 7.62 1.54
CA VAL A 27 7.70 6.26 1.99
C VAL A 27 6.49 5.66 2.70
N ILE A 28 5.84 4.69 2.07
CA ILE A 28 4.61 4.04 2.56
C ILE A 28 4.93 2.57 2.81
N LEU A 29 5.32 2.24 4.03
CA LEU A 29 5.74 0.89 4.42
C LEU A 29 4.72 0.30 5.37
N GLY A 30 4.23 -0.90 5.08
CA GLY A 30 3.34 -1.55 6.04
C GLY A 30 1.95 -0.91 6.18
N LEU A 31 1.59 0.07 5.36
CA LEU A 31 0.40 0.91 5.59
C LEU A 31 -0.72 0.66 4.57
N LEU A 32 -0.39 0.60 3.27
CA LEU A 32 -1.40 0.64 2.21
C LEU A 32 -2.44 -0.49 2.35
N TYR A 33 -1.98 -1.70 2.70
CA TYR A 33 -2.83 -2.87 2.87
C TYR A 33 -3.65 -2.91 4.16
N HIS A 34 -3.61 -1.87 5.01
CA HIS A 34 -4.51 -1.67 6.15
C HIS A 34 -5.69 -0.74 5.82
N LEU A 35 -5.75 -0.26 4.58
CA LEU A 35 -6.75 0.68 4.11
C LEU A 35 -7.81 -0.04 3.27
N THR A 36 -9.00 0.55 3.25
CA THR A 36 -10.04 0.21 2.27
C THR A 36 -9.55 0.52 0.85
N LEU A 37 -10.10 -0.15 -0.16
CA LEU A 37 -9.76 0.16 -1.57
C LEU A 37 -9.94 1.65 -1.90
N GLU A 38 -11.02 2.25 -1.41
CA GLU A 38 -11.33 3.66 -1.61
C GLU A 38 -10.24 4.59 -1.05
N ASP A 39 -9.72 4.28 0.14
CA ASP A 39 -8.69 5.09 0.76
C ASP A 39 -7.31 4.83 0.16
N GLN A 40 -7.03 3.62 -0.34
CA GLN A 40 -5.85 3.34 -1.14
C GLN A 40 -5.83 4.20 -2.41
N ILE A 41 -6.95 4.27 -3.15
CA ILE A 41 -7.10 5.11 -4.35
C ILE A 41 -6.83 6.58 -4.02
N LYS A 42 -7.47 7.10 -2.97
CA LYS A 42 -7.26 8.49 -2.52
C LYS A 42 -5.80 8.74 -2.12
N LEU A 43 -5.20 7.87 -1.32
CA LEU A 43 -3.83 8.03 -0.83
C LEU A 43 -2.81 8.03 -1.97
N MET A 44 -2.93 7.10 -2.94
CA MET A 44 -2.07 7.09 -4.13
C MET A 44 -2.26 8.34 -4.99
N GLY A 45 -3.48 8.84 -5.08
CA GLY A 45 -3.79 10.11 -5.74
C GLY A 45 -3.07 11.31 -5.11
N LYS A 46 -2.92 11.33 -3.79
CA LYS A 46 -2.29 12.43 -3.03
C LYS A 46 -0.77 12.52 -3.17
N VAL A 47 -0.09 11.44 -3.58
CA VAL A 47 1.36 11.49 -3.77
C VAL A 47 1.70 12.57 -4.82
N PRO A 48 2.57 13.55 -4.50
CA PRO A 48 2.88 14.65 -5.42
C PRO A 48 3.45 14.16 -6.74
N LYS A 49 3.24 14.91 -7.83
CA LYS A 49 3.81 14.57 -9.14
C LYS A 49 5.34 14.60 -9.16
N THR A 50 5.93 15.43 -8.30
CA THR A 50 7.39 15.59 -8.15
C THR A 50 8.01 14.53 -7.25
N ALA A 51 7.21 13.80 -6.49
CA ALA A 51 7.70 12.86 -5.50
C ALA A 51 7.98 11.47 -6.10
N VAL A 52 9.02 10.81 -5.59
CA VAL A 52 9.23 9.37 -5.73
C VAL A 52 8.45 8.65 -4.63
N LEU A 53 7.66 7.64 -5.00
CA LEU A 53 7.02 6.73 -4.06
C LEU A 53 7.93 5.53 -3.80
N VAL A 54 8.18 5.22 -2.53
CA VAL A 54 8.69 3.92 -2.07
C VAL A 54 7.56 3.23 -1.31
N LEU A 55 7.08 2.12 -1.84
CA LEU A 55 5.93 1.38 -1.33
C LEU A 55 6.37 -0.02 -0.92
N ASP A 56 5.92 -0.44 0.26
CA ASP A 56 5.95 -1.82 0.71
C ASP A 56 4.55 -2.22 1.20
N THR A 57 3.96 -3.22 0.55
CA THR A 57 2.56 -3.60 0.81
C THR A 57 2.31 -5.09 0.65
N GLN A 58 1.26 -5.61 1.30
CA GLN A 58 0.71 -6.93 1.02
C GLN A 58 0.08 -6.95 -0.38
N VAL A 59 0.34 -8.04 -1.09
CA VAL A 59 -0.17 -8.32 -2.43
C VAL A 59 -0.64 -9.76 -2.45
N HIS A 60 -1.86 -9.97 -2.95
CA HIS A 60 -2.43 -11.30 -3.07
C HIS A 60 -1.81 -12.03 -4.27
N HIS A 61 -0.69 -12.71 -4.03
CA HIS A 61 -0.13 -13.71 -4.94
C HIS A 61 -0.72 -15.07 -4.60
N SER A 62 -1.49 -15.67 -5.51
CA SER A 62 -2.12 -16.98 -5.30
C SER A 62 -1.10 -18.07 -4.94
N SER A 63 0.11 -18.01 -5.48
CA SER A 63 1.20 -18.96 -5.18
C SER A 63 1.88 -18.75 -3.83
N LEU A 64 1.67 -17.61 -3.16
CA LEU A 64 2.31 -17.26 -1.88
C LEU A 64 1.29 -17.21 -0.73
N VAL A 65 0.05 -17.63 -0.98
CA VAL A 65 -1.00 -17.70 0.03
C VAL A 65 -0.60 -18.67 1.13
N GLN A 66 -0.70 -18.20 2.38
CA GLN A 66 -0.50 -19.02 3.57
C GLN A 66 -1.85 -19.62 4.00
N HIS A 67 -2.24 -20.73 3.38
CA HIS A 67 -3.56 -21.35 3.57
C HIS A 67 -3.86 -21.67 5.04
N ASP A 68 -2.90 -22.23 5.78
CA ASP A 68 -3.09 -22.58 7.20
C ASP A 68 -3.30 -21.34 8.08
N ALA A 69 -2.51 -20.29 7.85
CA ALA A 69 -2.64 -19.03 8.57
C ALA A 69 -3.96 -18.32 8.27
N SER A 70 -4.50 -18.51 7.07
CA SER A 70 -5.75 -17.91 6.62
C SER A 70 -6.96 -18.69 7.17
N ALA A 71 -6.91 -20.02 7.10
CA ALA A 71 -7.91 -20.91 7.68
C ALA A 71 -8.04 -20.72 9.20
N ALA A 72 -6.93 -20.56 9.92
CA ALA A 72 -6.93 -20.29 11.36
C ALA A 72 -7.64 -18.98 11.75
N ARG A 73 -7.83 -18.06 10.81
CA ARG A 73 -8.55 -16.78 11.02
C ARG A 73 -9.95 -16.78 10.42
N GLY A 74 -10.43 -17.91 9.89
CA GLY A 74 -11.71 -17.99 9.21
C GLY A 74 -11.76 -17.19 7.91
N PHE A 75 -10.61 -16.95 7.29
CA PHE A 75 -10.47 -16.15 6.08
C PHE A 75 -10.14 -17.03 4.88
N ASP A 76 -10.99 -17.00 3.86
CA ASP A 76 -10.71 -17.64 2.57
C ASP A 76 -9.87 -16.72 1.68
N THR A 77 -8.55 -16.84 1.78
CA THR A 77 -7.59 -16.18 0.88
C THR A 77 -7.78 -16.55 -0.58
N GLY A 78 -8.46 -17.65 -0.93
CA GLY A 78 -8.66 -18.05 -2.32
C GLY A 78 -9.74 -17.23 -3.03
N ASN A 79 -10.60 -16.52 -2.30
CA ASN A 79 -11.72 -15.78 -2.86
C ASN A 79 -11.28 -14.39 -3.35
N VAL A 80 -10.67 -14.34 -4.53
CA VAL A 80 -10.43 -13.09 -5.24
C VAL A 80 -11.77 -12.50 -5.68
N VAL A 81 -12.05 -11.29 -5.20
CA VAL A 81 -13.25 -10.53 -5.56
C VAL A 81 -12.89 -9.37 -6.48
N LYS A 82 -13.87 -8.94 -7.26
CA LYS A 82 -13.77 -7.75 -8.10
C LYS A 82 -14.56 -6.60 -7.49
N LYS A 83 -13.93 -5.44 -7.33
CA LYS A 83 -14.55 -4.19 -6.88
C LYS A 83 -14.10 -3.07 -7.80
N LYS A 84 -15.03 -2.42 -8.50
CA LYS A 84 -14.71 -1.46 -9.59
C LYS A 84 -13.81 -2.13 -10.64
N ASN A 85 -12.68 -1.51 -10.98
CA ASN A 85 -11.66 -2.04 -11.90
C ASN A 85 -10.58 -2.88 -11.21
N TYR A 86 -10.76 -3.19 -9.92
CA TYR A 86 -9.74 -3.81 -9.09
C TYR A 86 -10.11 -5.24 -8.70
N GLU A 87 -9.09 -6.08 -8.57
CA GLU A 87 -9.18 -7.47 -8.14
C GLU A 87 -8.27 -7.66 -6.93
N GLY A 88 -8.75 -8.40 -5.95
CA GLY A 88 -8.04 -8.57 -4.70
C GLY A 88 -8.85 -9.37 -3.70
N VAL A 89 -8.38 -9.40 -2.47
CA VAL A 89 -9.07 -10.05 -1.36
C VAL A 89 -9.44 -9.01 -0.29
N ILE A 90 -10.59 -9.21 0.34
CA ILE A 90 -11.05 -8.39 1.46
C ILE A 90 -10.57 -9.09 2.73
N PHE A 91 -9.49 -8.58 3.32
CA PHE A 91 -8.92 -9.13 4.52
C PHE A 91 -9.68 -8.64 5.76
N PRO A 92 -10.21 -9.53 6.62
CA PRO A 92 -10.79 -9.11 7.89
C PRO A 92 -9.69 -8.65 8.84
N GLU A 93 -9.75 -7.40 9.26
CA GLU A 93 -8.88 -6.90 10.32
C GLU A 93 -9.33 -7.50 11.65
N GLY A 94 -8.39 -7.72 12.57
CA GLY A 94 -8.69 -8.29 13.89
C GLY A 94 -8.12 -7.42 15.01
N ASP A 95 -8.41 -7.73 16.26
CA ASP A 95 -8.12 -6.82 17.39
C ASP A 95 -6.66 -6.82 17.89
N ASN A 96 -5.69 -6.95 16.98
CA ASN A 96 -4.27 -7.02 17.32
C ASN A 96 -3.55 -5.68 17.07
N PRO A 97 -2.42 -5.39 17.73
CA PRO A 97 -1.73 -4.11 17.61
C PRO A 97 -1.24 -3.73 16.20
N MET A 98 -1.16 -4.70 15.29
CA MET A 98 -0.75 -4.49 13.90
C MET A 98 -1.94 -4.39 12.94
N ALA A 99 -3.18 -4.42 13.44
CA ALA A 99 -4.37 -4.24 12.61
C ALA A 99 -4.68 -2.76 12.40
N SER A 100 -5.51 -2.51 11.39
CA SER A 100 -6.14 -1.21 11.23
C SER A 100 -7.02 -0.90 12.45
N ILE A 101 -6.89 0.30 13.03
CA ILE A 101 -7.64 0.68 14.24
C ILE A 101 -9.13 0.88 13.94
N GLU A 102 -9.46 1.46 12.79
CA GLU A 102 -10.84 1.88 12.47
C GLU A 102 -11.46 1.09 11.31
N ASN A 103 -10.64 0.41 10.49
CA ASN A 103 -11.16 -0.35 9.37
C ASN A 103 -11.45 -1.80 9.80
N PRO A 104 -12.70 -2.29 9.71
CA PRO A 104 -13.01 -3.69 9.99
C PRO A 104 -12.45 -4.63 8.91
N THR A 105 -12.15 -4.09 7.73
CA THR A 105 -11.59 -4.85 6.62
C THR A 105 -10.58 -4.02 5.84
N SER A 106 -9.59 -4.70 5.30
CA SER A 106 -8.60 -4.12 4.41
C SER A 106 -8.63 -4.76 3.02
N TRP A 107 -8.05 -4.06 2.05
CA TRP A 107 -8.00 -4.54 0.66
C TRP A 107 -6.59 -4.94 0.25
N TRP A 108 -6.40 -6.18 -0.17
CA TRP A 108 -5.12 -6.65 -0.71
C TRP A 108 -5.25 -6.92 -2.19
N HIS A 109 -4.63 -6.05 -3.00
CA HIS A 109 -4.66 -6.17 -4.46
C HIS A 109 -4.00 -7.45 -4.95
N THR A 110 -4.48 -8.00 -6.07
CA THR A 110 -3.64 -8.86 -6.92
C THR A 110 -2.52 -8.03 -7.55
N PRO A 111 -1.42 -8.65 -8.05
CA PRO A 111 -0.31 -7.90 -8.64
C PRO A 111 -0.75 -6.97 -9.78
N ASN A 112 -1.57 -7.48 -10.71
CA ASN A 112 -2.12 -6.70 -11.82
C ASN A 112 -3.01 -5.56 -11.35
N SER A 113 -3.79 -5.79 -10.29
CA SER A 113 -4.65 -4.76 -9.73
C SER A 113 -3.86 -3.65 -9.04
N LEU A 114 -2.77 -3.98 -8.35
CA LEU A 114 -1.87 -2.99 -7.76
C LEU A 114 -1.19 -2.13 -8.84
N ARG A 115 -0.75 -2.72 -9.95
CA ARG A 115 -0.22 -1.96 -11.10
C ARG A 115 -1.28 -1.07 -11.74
N THR A 116 -2.53 -1.53 -11.78
CA THR A 116 -3.66 -0.70 -12.22
C THR A 116 -3.90 0.49 -11.30
N LEU A 117 -3.85 0.30 -9.98
CA LEU A 117 -3.95 1.39 -8.99
C LEU A 117 -2.88 2.45 -9.22
N LEU A 118 -1.62 2.04 -9.34
CA LEU A 118 -0.51 2.96 -9.59
C LEU A 118 -0.70 3.72 -10.91
N ARG A 119 -1.05 3.02 -11.99
CA ARG A 119 -1.29 3.66 -13.29
C ARG A 119 -2.44 4.68 -13.23
N GLU A 120 -3.58 4.31 -12.63
CA GLU A 120 -4.74 5.20 -12.50
C GLU A 120 -4.46 6.41 -11.58
N ALA A 121 -3.56 6.25 -10.59
CA ALA A 121 -3.07 7.36 -9.76
C ALA A 121 -2.05 8.27 -10.48
N GLY A 122 -1.72 7.98 -11.75
CA GLY A 122 -0.84 8.79 -12.59
C GLY A 122 0.65 8.41 -12.53
N PHE A 123 0.99 7.27 -11.91
CA PHE A 123 2.34 6.73 -11.95
C PHE A 123 2.62 6.16 -13.34
N VAL A 124 3.68 6.63 -13.99
CA VAL A 124 4.10 6.21 -15.33
C VAL A 124 5.24 5.21 -15.30
N GLU A 125 5.97 5.17 -14.19
CA GLU A 125 6.94 4.12 -13.91
C GLU A 125 6.66 3.56 -12.52
N ALA A 126 6.67 2.23 -12.43
CA ALA A 126 6.55 1.48 -11.18
C ALA A 126 7.40 0.21 -11.32
N ILE A 127 8.50 0.17 -10.59
CA ILE A 127 9.48 -0.91 -10.63
C ILE A 127 9.34 -1.72 -9.36
N THR A 128 9.14 -3.03 -9.50
CA THR A 128 9.25 -3.96 -8.37
C THR A 128 10.72 -4.15 -8.03
N VAL A 129 11.06 -3.96 -6.76
CA VAL A 129 12.42 -4.13 -6.27
C VAL A 129 12.58 -5.55 -5.74
N GLY A 130 13.32 -6.37 -6.49
CA GLY A 130 13.54 -7.77 -6.16
C GLY A 130 12.30 -8.64 -6.35
N GLU A 131 12.37 -9.86 -5.83
CA GLU A 131 11.26 -10.80 -5.83
C GLU A 131 10.26 -10.46 -4.71
N PRO A 132 8.96 -10.77 -4.89
CA PRO A 132 8.00 -10.75 -3.79
C PRO A 132 8.52 -11.60 -2.62
N TYR A 133 8.37 -11.09 -1.41
CA TYR A 133 8.79 -11.79 -0.19
C TYR A 133 7.58 -12.21 0.63
N VAL A 134 7.75 -13.23 1.47
CA VAL A 134 6.62 -13.82 2.21
C VAL A 134 6.60 -13.30 3.63
N SER A 135 5.45 -12.73 4.02
CA SER A 135 5.10 -12.47 5.40
C SER A 135 4.30 -13.64 5.99
N LYS A 136 3.99 -13.60 7.28
CA LYS A 136 3.13 -14.62 7.92
C LYS A 136 1.72 -14.74 7.30
N TYR A 137 1.30 -13.77 6.50
CA TYR A 137 -0.04 -13.72 5.89
C TYR A 137 -0.05 -13.89 4.37
N GLY A 138 1.11 -13.88 3.71
CA GLY A 138 1.20 -13.95 2.26
C GLY A 138 2.29 -13.07 1.67
N GLY A 139 2.22 -12.86 0.36
CA GLY A 139 3.21 -12.12 -0.41
C GLY A 139 3.20 -10.61 -0.16
N ARG A 140 4.38 -10.01 -0.14
CA ARG A 140 4.62 -8.58 -0.09
C ARG A 140 5.52 -8.17 -1.24
N GLU A 141 5.30 -6.98 -1.75
CA GLU A 141 6.13 -6.39 -2.80
C GLU A 141 6.74 -5.06 -2.34
N TRP A 142 7.99 -4.83 -2.74
CA TRP A 142 8.61 -3.50 -2.73
C TRP A 142 8.45 -2.87 -4.11
N ILE A 143 7.97 -1.63 -4.16
CA ILE A 143 7.77 -0.90 -5.40
C ILE A 143 8.37 0.50 -5.26
N VAL A 144 9.13 0.93 -6.27
CA VAL A 144 9.52 2.32 -6.46
C VAL A 144 8.77 2.87 -7.66
N ALA A 145 8.05 3.97 -7.50
CA ALA A 145 7.21 4.53 -8.55
C ALA A 145 7.33 6.05 -8.67
N ARG A 146 7.14 6.57 -9.90
CA ARG A 146 7.08 8.01 -10.16
C ARG A 146 5.93 8.38 -11.10
N LYS A 147 5.35 9.56 -10.88
CA LYS A 147 4.33 10.14 -11.76
C LYS A 147 4.98 10.82 -12.97
N ALA A 148 4.18 11.08 -13.99
CA ALA A 148 4.62 11.93 -15.08
C ALA A 148 4.89 13.34 -14.54
N GLY A 149 6.16 13.75 -14.56
CA GLY A 149 6.56 15.12 -14.27
C GLY A 149 6.32 16.02 -15.48
N THR A 150 5.94 17.27 -15.26
CA THR A 150 6.29 18.35 -16.17
C THR A 150 7.77 18.65 -15.93
N PHE A 151 8.65 18.11 -16.77
CA PHE A 151 10.00 18.65 -16.84
C PHE A 151 9.87 20.05 -17.44
N SER A 152 10.09 21.08 -16.62
CA SER A 152 10.55 22.34 -17.17
C SER A 152 11.91 22.04 -17.77
N THR A 153 11.98 21.97 -19.10
CA THR A 153 13.25 22.13 -19.80
C THR A 153 13.87 23.43 -19.29
N ILE A 154 15.00 23.30 -18.61
CA ILE A 154 15.87 24.44 -18.28
C ILE A 154 16.47 24.94 -19.59
#